data_AF-A0AAD3D8E3-F1
#
_entry.id   AF-A0AAD3D8E3-F1
#
_cell.length_a   1.000
_cell.length_b   1.000
_cell.length_c   1.000
_cell.angle_alpha   90.00
_cell.angle_beta   90.00
_cell.angle_gamma   90.00
#
_symmetry.space_group_name_H-M   'P 1'
#
loop_
_entity.id
_entity.type
_entity.pdbx_description
1 polymer ?
#
loop_
_entity_poly.entity_id
_entity_poly.type
_entity_poly.pdbx_seq_one_letter_code
_entity_poly.pdbx_strand_id
1 'polypeptide(L)'
;MIAFSGFAVAVPLIPLNERDLDRLASMFGYEKLDTSSSNAPMASYRRGAVRLNFWLTTGTVGSYLEHPRQGKTQLFRREVDINEARKIFENPRIHTGKGYQTRNGGSRGPCRFGDQCYRPDCWFDH
;
A
#
# COMPACT_ATOMS: atom_id res chain seq x y z
N MET A 1 1.44 -38.14 -18.86
CA MET A 1 0.93 -36.98 -18.10
C MET A 1 1.88 -35.82 -18.39
N ILE A 2 1.44 -34.84 -19.16
CA ILE A 2 2.27 -33.69 -19.55
C ILE A 2 2.07 -32.62 -18.49
N ALA A 3 3.13 -32.29 -17.74
CA ALA A 3 3.12 -31.21 -16.78
C ALA A 3 3.23 -29.88 -17.54
N PHE A 4 2.16 -29.10 -17.54
CA PHE A 4 2.22 -27.71 -18.00
C PHE A 4 2.95 -26.89 -16.94
N SER A 5 4.23 -26.60 -17.18
CA SER A 5 4.96 -25.57 -16.47
C SER A 5 4.34 -24.22 -16.83
N GLY A 6 3.58 -23.66 -15.89
CA GLY A 6 2.97 -22.34 -16.03
C GLY A 6 4.05 -21.28 -16.23
N PHE A 7 4.14 -20.73 -17.44
CA PHE A 7 4.93 -19.54 -17.73
C PHE A 7 4.26 -18.35 -17.02
N ALA A 8 4.94 -17.78 -16.02
CA ALA A 8 4.55 -16.50 -15.44
C ALA A 8 4.83 -15.40 -16.46
N VAL A 9 3.83 -15.04 -17.25
CA VAL A 9 3.90 -13.86 -18.12
C VAL A 9 3.95 -12.62 -17.22
N ALA A 10 5.04 -11.86 -17.29
CA ALA A 10 5.10 -10.55 -16.68
C ALA A 10 4.02 -9.67 -17.34
N VAL A 11 2.90 -9.48 -16.64
CA VAL A 11 1.83 -8.59 -17.10
C VAL A 11 2.41 -7.18 -17.05
N PRO A 12 2.53 -6.46 -18.19
CA PRO A 12 2.98 -5.09 -18.16
C PRO A 12 2.04 -4.30 -17.26
N LEU A 13 2.59 -3.55 -16.30
CA LEU A 13 1.83 -2.72 -15.39
C LEU A 13 0.99 -1.73 -16.22
N ILE A 14 -0.29 -2.04 -16.42
CA ILE A 14 -1.22 -1.10 -17.04
C ILE A 14 -1.37 0.04 -16.04
N PRO A 15 -0.97 1.27 -16.39
CA PRO A 15 -1.09 2.40 -15.49
C PRO A 15 -2.56 2.59 -15.10
N LEU A 16 -2.80 2.96 -13.84
CA LEU A 16 -4.14 3.19 -13.34
C LEU A 16 -4.84 4.27 -14.18
N ASN A 17 -6.02 3.93 -14.69
CA ASN A 17 -6.83 4.84 -15.48
C ASN A 17 -7.88 5.52 -14.59
N GLU A 18 -7.87 6.86 -14.56
CA GLU A 18 -8.82 7.64 -13.75
C GLU A 18 -10.29 7.36 -14.11
N ARG A 19 -10.60 7.12 -15.38
CA ARG A 19 -11.98 6.80 -15.81
C ARG A 19 -12.44 5.46 -15.25
N ASP A 20 -11.56 4.47 -15.17
CA ASP A 20 -11.89 3.17 -14.58
C ASP A 20 -12.02 3.29 -13.05
N LEU A 21 -11.16 4.09 -12.41
CA LEU A 21 -11.27 4.43 -11.00
C LEU A 21 -12.57 5.18 -10.67
N ASP A 22 -13.01 6.10 -11.53
CA ASP A 22 -14.27 6.84 -11.38
C ASP A 22 -15.48 5.88 -11.42
N ARG A 23 -15.46 4.89 -12.32
CA ARG A 23 -16.51 3.86 -12.38
C ARG A 23 -16.51 2.99 -11.11
N LEU A 24 -15.34 2.56 -10.64
CA LEU A 24 -15.23 1.79 -9.40
C LEU A 24 -15.69 2.59 -8.19
N ALA A 25 -15.30 3.87 -8.11
CA ALA A 25 -15.73 4.78 -7.06
C ALA A 25 -17.25 4.86 -6.99
N SER A 26 -17.90 5.13 -8.13
CA SER A 26 -19.37 5.16 -8.23
C SER A 26 -20.01 3.83 -7.80
N MET A 27 -19.49 2.71 -8.30
CA MET A 27 -19.99 1.36 -7.99
C MET A 27 -19.94 1.03 -6.49
N PHE A 28 -18.93 1.51 -5.76
CA PHE A 28 -18.77 1.30 -4.32
C PHE A 28 -19.24 2.49 -3.46
N GLY A 29 -19.92 3.48 -4.04
CA GLY A 29 -20.50 4.61 -3.32
C GLY A 29 -19.47 5.60 -2.79
N TYR A 30 -18.37 5.81 -3.51
CA TYR A 30 -17.42 6.89 -3.25
C TYR A 30 -17.70 8.09 -4.15
N GLU A 31 -17.55 9.28 -3.57
CA GLU A 31 -17.60 10.55 -4.27
C GLU A 31 -16.19 10.96 -4.68
N LYS A 32 -16.05 11.48 -5.90
CA LYS A 32 -14.78 12.05 -6.39
C LYS A 32 -14.54 13.41 -5.73
N LEU A 33 -13.34 13.62 -5.25
CA LEU A 33 -12.89 14.91 -4.72
C LEU A 33 -12.17 15.69 -5.82
N ASP A 34 -12.29 17.02 -5.80
CA ASP A 34 -11.51 17.88 -6.68
C ASP A 34 -10.01 17.79 -6.34
N THR A 35 -9.21 17.51 -7.37
CA THR A 35 -7.74 17.42 -7.30
C THR A 35 -7.06 18.41 -8.23
N SER A 36 -7.79 19.40 -8.76
CA SER A 36 -7.28 20.45 -9.66
C SER A 36 -6.06 21.21 -9.10
N SER A 37 -6.00 21.37 -7.77
CA SER A 37 -4.90 22.03 -7.07
C SER A 37 -3.73 21.11 -6.72
N SER A 38 -3.76 19.83 -7.13
CA SER A 38 -2.69 18.87 -6.84
C SER A 38 -1.57 18.96 -7.87
N ASN A 39 -0.31 18.98 -7.39
CA ASN A 39 0.87 18.97 -8.26
C ASN A 39 1.16 17.59 -8.89
N ALA A 40 0.46 16.54 -8.47
CA ALA A 40 0.66 15.18 -8.97
C ALA A 40 -0.63 14.67 -9.63
N PRO A 41 -0.56 13.91 -10.73
CA PRO A 41 -1.73 13.30 -11.35
C PRO A 41 -2.31 12.24 -10.40
N MET A 42 -3.33 12.64 -9.66
CA MET A 42 -3.93 11.87 -8.58
C MET A 42 -5.45 11.95 -8.66
N ALA A 43 -6.10 10.79 -8.57
CA ALA A 43 -7.53 10.69 -8.35
C ALA A 43 -7.82 10.45 -6.86
N SER A 44 -8.77 11.20 -6.30
CA SER A 44 -9.09 11.15 -4.87
C SER A 44 -10.58 10.93 -4.67
N TYR A 45 -10.92 10.02 -3.77
CA TYR A 45 -12.29 9.57 -3.55
C TYR A 45 -12.61 9.48 -2.07
N ARG A 46 -13.85 9.76 -1.68
CA ARG A 46 -14.31 9.72 -0.29
C ARG A 46 -15.60 8.93 -0.13
N ARG A 47 -15.68 8.14 0.93
CA ARG A 47 -16.91 7.48 1.41
C ARG A 47 -16.93 7.52 2.93
N GLY A 48 -17.77 8.39 3.49
CA GLY A 48 -17.84 8.64 4.93
C GLY A 48 -16.48 9.04 5.52
N ALA A 49 -15.98 8.22 6.45
CA ALA A 49 -14.70 8.37 7.15
C ALA A 49 -13.48 7.79 6.39
N VAL A 50 -13.67 7.31 5.15
CA VAL A 50 -12.59 6.78 4.32
C VAL A 50 -12.29 7.74 3.17
N ARG A 51 -11.00 8.02 2.96
CA ARG A 51 -10.47 8.65 1.75
C ARG A 51 -9.48 7.73 1.06
N LEU A 52 -9.59 7.60 -0.25
CA LEU A 52 -8.64 6.88 -1.10
C LEU A 52 -7.96 7.88 -2.03
N ASN A 53 -6.64 7.80 -2.14
CA ASN A 53 -5.84 8.56 -3.10
C ASN A 53 -5.09 7.58 -3.99
N PHE A 54 -5.28 7.71 -5.31
CA PHE A 54 -4.60 6.92 -6.33
C PHE A 54 -3.66 7.84 -7.12
N TRP A 55 -2.35 7.62 -6.99
CA TRP A 55 -1.34 8.30 -7.79
C TRP A 55 -1.16 7.56 -9.10
N LEU A 56 -1.62 8.17 -10.19
CA LEU A 56 -1.82 7.49 -11.47
C LEU A 56 -0.49 7.09 -12.13
N THR A 57 0.56 7.89 -11.95
CA THR A 57 1.89 7.61 -12.52
C THR A 57 2.60 6.43 -11.87
N THR A 58 2.45 6.26 -10.55
CA THR A 58 3.21 5.25 -9.80
C THR A 58 2.38 4.01 -9.44
N GLY A 59 1.07 4.04 -9.65
CA GLY A 59 0.16 3.03 -9.11
C GLY A 59 0.15 2.99 -7.58
N THR A 60 0.60 4.06 -6.91
CA THR A 60 0.58 4.12 -5.45
C THR A 60 -0.84 4.43 -5.00
N VAL A 61 -1.30 3.73 -3.94
CA VAL A 61 -2.61 3.95 -3.36
C VAL A 61 -2.49 4.12 -1.86
N GLY A 62 -2.98 5.26 -1.37
CA GLY A 62 -3.11 5.57 0.04
C GLY A 62 -4.57 5.49 0.46
N SER A 63 -4.87 4.68 1.48
CA SER A 63 -6.16 4.72 2.16
C SER A 63 -6.00 5.40 3.50
N TYR A 64 -6.86 6.37 3.78
CA TYR A 64 -6.91 7.13 5.03
C TYR A 64 -8.24 6.84 5.69
N LEU A 65 -8.20 6.35 6.92
CA LEU A 65 -9.38 5.92 7.66
C LEU A 65 -9.40 6.56 9.04
N GLU A 66 -10.57 6.99 9.48
CA GLU A 66 -10.83 7.29 10.89
C GLU A 66 -11.41 6.04 11.57
N HIS A 67 -10.55 5.27 12.25
CA HIS A 67 -10.93 4.04 12.93
C HIS A 67 -11.47 4.35 14.33
N PRO A 68 -12.64 3.81 14.73
CA PRO A 68 -13.31 4.19 15.98
C PRO A 68 -12.47 3.95 17.26
N ARG A 69 -11.50 3.03 17.21
CA ARG A 69 -10.58 2.76 18.35
C ARG A 69 -9.18 3.34 18.18
N GLN A 70 -8.67 3.39 16.94
CA GLN A 70 -7.26 3.72 16.67
C GLN A 70 -7.10 5.18 16.22
N GLY A 71 -8.20 5.90 16.02
CA GLY A 71 -8.19 7.22 15.42
C GLY A 71 -7.76 7.14 13.95
N LYS A 72 -7.06 8.19 13.51
CA LYS A 72 -6.63 8.33 12.12
C LYS A 72 -5.52 7.31 11.80
N THR A 73 -5.79 6.47 10.80
CA THR A 73 -4.85 5.46 10.31
C THR A 73 -4.67 5.59 8.81
N GLN A 74 -3.53 5.14 8.30
CA GLN A 74 -3.21 5.16 6.88
C GLN A 74 -2.55 3.85 6.44
N LEU A 75 -2.84 3.43 5.20
CA LEU A 75 -2.21 2.27 4.59
C LEU A 75 -1.85 2.58 3.13
N PHE A 76 -0.58 2.40 2.81
CA PHE A 76 -0.03 2.60 1.46
C PHE A 76 0.27 1.28 0.78
N ARG A 77 -0.03 1.22 -0.51
CA ARG A 77 0.26 0.10 -1.41
C ARG A 77 0.91 0.68 -2.67
N ARG A 78 1.83 -0.06 -3.29
CA ARG A 78 2.53 0.35 -4.51
C ARG A 78 2.11 -0.56 -5.66
N GLU A 79 2.28 -0.09 -6.89
CA GLU A 79 2.05 -0.88 -8.12
C GLU A 79 0.70 -1.61 -8.09
N VAL A 80 -0.34 -0.85 -7.73
CA VAL A 80 -1.72 -1.33 -7.68
C VAL A 80 -2.29 -1.33 -9.09
N ASP A 81 -2.79 -2.48 -9.53
CA ASP A 81 -3.55 -2.59 -10.78
C ASP A 81 -5.06 -2.32 -10.55
N ILE A 82 -5.84 -2.29 -11.63
CA ILE A 82 -7.28 -2.00 -11.54
C ILE A 82 -8.09 -3.06 -10.76
N ASN A 83 -7.64 -4.32 -10.75
CA ASN A 83 -8.30 -5.39 -10.02
C ASN A 83 -8.03 -5.30 -8.53
N GLU A 84 -6.81 -4.92 -8.13
CA GLU A 84 -6.45 -4.60 -6.76
C GLU A 84 -7.16 -3.31 -6.31
N ALA A 85 -7.26 -2.29 -7.18
CA ALA A 85 -8.03 -1.08 -6.89
C ALA A 85 -9.49 -1.41 -6.56
N ARG A 86 -10.13 -2.32 -7.32
CA ARG A 86 -11.49 -2.83 -7.00
C ARG A 86 -11.57 -3.40 -5.59
N LYS A 87 -10.63 -4.28 -5.20
CA LYS A 87 -10.57 -4.86 -3.86
C LYS A 87 -10.38 -3.80 -2.76
N ILE A 88 -9.60 -2.75 -3.06
CA ILE A 88 -9.37 -1.63 -2.13
C ILE A 88 -10.61 -0.76 -1.97
N PHE A 89 -11.37 -0.49 -3.04
CA PHE A 89 -12.64 0.24 -2.93
C PHE A 89 -13.66 -0.52 -2.07
N GLU A 90 -13.76 -1.84 -2.26
CA GLU A 90 -14.61 -2.73 -1.48
C GLU A 90 -14.19 -2.74 0.00
N ASN A 91 -12.91 -3.04 0.28
CA ASN A 91 -12.34 -3.06 1.62
C ASN A 91 -11.05 -2.20 1.69
N PRO A 92 -11.16 -0.93 2.10
CA PRO A 92 -10.00 -0.02 2.21
C PRO A 92 -8.90 -0.49 3.16
N ARG A 93 -9.21 -1.38 4.11
CA ARG A 93 -8.26 -1.94 5.07
C ARG A 93 -7.57 -3.20 4.56
N ILE A 94 -7.85 -3.65 3.33
CA ILE A 94 -7.22 -4.84 2.79
C ILE A 94 -5.71 -4.65 2.70
N HIS A 95 -4.98 -5.57 3.33
CA HIS A 95 -3.54 -5.69 3.20
C HIS A 95 -3.26 -6.52 1.96
N THR A 96 -2.50 -5.97 1.01
CA THR A 96 -2.12 -6.66 -0.23
C THR A 96 -0.71 -7.25 -0.18
N GLY A 97 -0.01 -7.10 0.95
CA GLY A 97 1.42 -7.43 1.07
C GLY A 97 2.36 -6.44 0.35
N LYS A 98 1.82 -5.59 -0.54
CA LYS A 98 2.58 -4.55 -1.26
C LYS A 98 2.73 -3.29 -0.40
N GLY A 99 3.89 -2.64 -0.51
CA GLY A 99 4.17 -1.35 0.15
C GLY A 99 4.71 -1.45 1.58
N TYR A 100 4.80 -2.65 2.14
CA TYR A 100 5.51 -2.87 3.40
C TYR A 100 7.02 -2.93 3.16
N GLN A 101 7.77 -2.12 3.91
CA GLN A 101 9.20 -2.34 4.07
C GLN A 101 9.35 -3.50 5.07
N THR A 102 9.63 -4.71 4.59
CA THR A 102 10.12 -5.75 5.48
C THR A 102 11.50 -5.31 5.96
N ARG A 103 11.73 -5.26 7.27
CA ARG A 103 13.11 -5.26 7.77
C ARG A 103 13.69 -6.60 7.32
N ASN A 104 14.36 -6.63 6.17
CA ASN A 104 15.18 -7.77 5.78
C ASN A 104 16.06 -8.06 6.98
N GLY A 105 15.89 -9.26 7.56
CA GLY A 105 16.37 -9.70 8.87
C GLY A 105 17.47 -8.80 9.42
N GLY A 106 17.08 -7.77 10.16
CA GLY A 106 18.05 -6.86 10.73
C GLY A 106 18.94 -7.70 11.62
N SER A 107 20.25 -7.72 11.34
CA SER A 107 21.22 -8.03 12.40
C SER A 107 20.86 -7.14 13.58
N ARG A 108 21.08 -7.63 14.81
CA ARG A 108 20.63 -6.90 16.00
C ARG A 108 21.31 -5.53 16.08
N GLY A 109 22.32 -5.32 15.26
CA GLY A 109 23.14 -4.14 15.15
C GLY A 109 24.34 -4.32 16.08
N PRO A 110 25.48 -3.69 15.77
CA PRO A 110 26.63 -3.75 16.66
C PRO A 110 26.25 -3.16 18.01
N CYS A 111 26.65 -3.83 19.08
CA CYS A 111 26.54 -3.30 20.43
C CYS A 111 27.31 -1.98 20.50
N ARG A 112 26.69 -0.95 21.06
CA ARG A 112 27.31 0.37 21.25
C ARG A 112 28.63 0.30 22.04
N PHE A 113 28.79 -0.71 22.89
CA PHE A 113 29.97 -0.89 23.75
C PHE A 113 30.98 -1.89 23.19
N GLY A 114 30.67 -2.60 22.08
CA GLY A 114 31.53 -3.62 21.48
C GLY A 114 32.11 -4.59 22.52
N ASP A 115 33.42 -4.82 22.45
CA ASP A 115 34.18 -5.69 23.37
C ASP A 115 34.17 -5.22 24.84
N GLN A 116 33.77 -3.97 25.12
CA GLN A 116 33.67 -3.44 26.48
C GLN A 116 32.31 -3.71 27.12
N CYS A 117 31.39 -4.39 26.44
CA CYS A 117 30.11 -4.75 27.02
C CYS A 117 30.25 -5.89 28.03
N TYR A 118 29.90 -5.62 29.29
CA TYR A 118 29.93 -6.62 30.36
C TYR A 118 28.61 -7.37 30.55
N ARG A 119 27.59 -7.12 29.71
CA ARG A 119 26.28 -7.75 29.85
C ARG A 119 26.30 -9.19 29.29
N PRO A 120 26.11 -10.21 30.12
CA PRO A 120 26.15 -11.61 29.68
C PRO A 120 24.97 -11.98 28.77
N ASP A 121 23.90 -11.18 28.77
CA ASP A 121 22.66 -11.37 28.02
C ASP A 121 22.43 -10.27 26.97
N CYS A 122 23.50 -9.61 26.51
CA CYS A 122 23.35 -8.48 25.60
C CYS A 122 22.56 -8.86 24.35
N TRP A 123 21.51 -8.07 24.09
CA TRP A 123 20.62 -8.26 22.96
C TRP A 123 21.28 -7.88 21.62
N PHE A 124 22.42 -7.18 21.62
CA PHE A 124 23.09 -6.70 20.40
C PHE A 124 24.25 -7.62 20.01
N ASP A 125 24.69 -7.53 18.75
CA ASP A 125 25.82 -8.31 18.25
C ASP A 125 27.13 -7.69 18.76
N HIS A 126 28.03 -8.48 19.36
CA HIS A 126 29.38 -8.05 19.77
C HIS A 126 30.42 -8.47 18.72
#